data_AF-A0A4E0PUL6-F1
#
_entry.id   AF-A0A4E0PUL6-F1
#
_cell.length_a   1.000
_cell.length_b   1.000
_cell.length_c   1.000
_cell.angle_alpha   90.00
_cell.angle_beta   90.00
_cell.angle_gamma   90.00
#
_symmetry.space_group_name_H-M   'P 1'
#
loop_
_entity.id
_entity.type
_entity.pdbx_description
1 polymer ?
#
loop_
_entity_poly.entity_id
_entity_poly.type
_entity_poly.pdbx_seq_one_letter_code
_entity_poly.pdbx_strand_id
1 'polypeptide(L)' 'MVLKTFNVDEDTYNKFSALCKSHGMSMSKQVQMFMESIVSEDPEAKQEYLEKLDNIRNGKFVRVNDFSERYG' A
#
# COMPACT_ATOMS: atom_id res chain seq x y z
N MET A 1 12.01 -24.35 0.52
CA MET A 1 11.17 -23.47 -0.33
C MET A 1 10.42 -24.35 -1.31
N VAL A 2 9.09 -24.25 -1.37
CA VAL A 2 8.27 -24.95 -2.37
C VAL A 2 8.21 -24.09 -3.61
N LEU A 3 8.51 -24.65 -4.79
CA LEU A 3 8.39 -23.93 -6.05
C LEU A 3 6.91 -23.57 -6.28
N LYS A 4 6.63 -22.28 -6.48
CA LYS A 4 5.31 -21.78 -6.85
C LYS A 4 5.37 -21.35 -8.31
N THR A 5 4.52 -21.95 -9.14
CA THR A 5 4.41 -21.63 -10.56
C THR A 5 3.05 -20.98 -10.80
N PHE A 6 3.04 -19.94 -11.62
CA PHE A 6 1.85 -19.21 -12.03
C PHE A 6 2.08 -18.68 -13.44
N ASN A 7 1.01 -18.59 -14.23
CA ASN A 7 1.09 -18.07 -15.58
C ASN A 7 0.93 -16.56 -15.55
N VAL A 8 1.80 -15.86 -16.27
CA VAL A 8 1.77 -14.40 -16.45
C VAL A 8 1.97 -14.12 -17.93
N ASP A 9 1.30 -13.09 -18.41
CA ASP A 9 1.59 -12.54 -19.73
C ASP A 9 3.07 -12.10 -19.84
N GLU A 10 3.65 -12.31 -21.02
CA GLU A 10 5.05 -12.05 -21.32
C GLU A 10 5.38 -10.54 -21.21
N ASP A 11 4.51 -9.67 -21.71
CA ASP A 11 4.73 -8.21 -21.62
C ASP A 11 4.69 -7.75 -20.15
N THR A 12 3.72 -8.25 -19.39
CA THR A 12 3.60 -8.01 -17.95
C THR A 12 4.85 -8.49 -17.20
N TYR A 13 5.33 -9.70 -17.49
CA TYR A 13 6.53 -10.26 -16.88
C TYR A 13 7.77 -9.40 -17.18
N ASN A 14 7.95 -8.99 -18.44
CA ASN A 14 9.10 -8.19 -18.85
C ASN A 14 9.13 -6.82 -18.17
N LYS A 15 7.98 -6.13 -18.12
CA LYS A 15 7.84 -4.85 -17.42
C LYS A 15 8.12 -4.98 -15.93
N PHE A 16 7.56 -6.01 -15.29
CA PHE A 16 7.74 -6.23 -13.87
C PHE A 16 9.19 -6.62 -13.52
N SER A 17 9.81 -7.46 -14.35
CA SER A 17 11.23 -7.84 -14.20
C SER A 17 12.15 -6.62 -14.33
N ALA A 18 11.89 -5.73 -15.30
CA ALA A 18 12.63 -4.48 -15.45
C ALA A 18 12.49 -3.56 -14.22
N LEU A 19 11.27 -3.44 -13.68
CA LEU A 19 10.99 -2.68 -12.46
C LEU A 19 11.72 -3.24 -11.23
N CYS A 20 11.74 -4.57 -11.07
CA CYS A 20 12.46 -5.20 -9.96
C CYS A 20 13.97 -4.91 -10.05
N LYS A 21 14.52 -4.99 -11.26
CA LYS A 21 15.93 -4.67 -11.53
C LYS A 21 16.26 -3.21 -11.25
N SER A 22 15.40 -2.26 -11.64
CA SER A 22 15.63 -0.83 -11.36
C SER A 22 15.65 -0.51 -9.87
N HIS A 23 14.95 -1.31 -9.06
CA HIS A 23 14.96 -1.17 -7.59
C HIS A 23 16.03 -2.05 -6.90
N GLY A 24 16.90 -2.73 -7.65
CA GLY A 24 17.94 -3.59 -7.09
C GLY A 24 17.39 -4.80 -6.32
N MET A 25 16.16 -5.24 -6.61
CA MET A 25 15.49 -6.33 -5.92
C MET A 25 15.28 -7.54 -6.81
N SER A 26 15.30 -8.73 -6.20
CA SER A 26 14.92 -9.95 -6.89
C SER A 26 13.41 -10.04 -7.04
N MET A 27 12.97 -10.62 -8.15
CA MET A 27 11.55 -10.75 -8.48
C MET A 27 10.80 -11.60 -7.45
N SER A 28 11.41 -12.70 -6.97
CA SER A 28 10.81 -13.53 -5.93
C SER A 28 10.58 -12.76 -4.63
N LYS A 29 11.51 -11.87 -4.26
CA LYS A 29 11.37 -11.01 -3.07
C LYS A 29 10.23 -10.01 -3.27
N GLN A 30 10.13 -9.39 -4.44
CA GLN A 30 9.05 -8.45 -4.75
C GLN A 30 7.68 -9.12 -4.73
N VAL A 31 7.56 -10.32 -5.32
CA VAL A 31 6.31 -11.10 -5.32
C VAL A 31 5.91 -11.48 -3.89
N GLN A 32 6.88 -11.91 -3.08
CA GLN A 32 6.60 -12.24 -1.69
C GLN A 32 6.15 -11.02 -0.89
N MET A 33 6.86 -9.89 -1.00
CA MET A 33 6.46 -8.64 -0.33
C MET A 33 5.09 -8.16 -0.76
N PHE A 34 4.74 -8.33 -2.05
CA PHE A 34 3.41 -8.02 -2.54
C PHE A 34 2.33 -8.93 -1.94
N MET A 35 2.58 -10.25 -1.88
CA MET A 35 1.63 -11.17 -1.24
C MET A 35 1.47 -10.86 0.24
N GLU A 36 2.56 -10.54 0.93
CA GLU A 36 2.54 -10.14 2.34
C GLU A 36 1.78 -8.82 2.54
N SER A 37 1.95 -7.82 1.67
CA SER A 37 1.20 -6.57 1.79
C SER A 37 -0.31 -6.78 1.58
N ILE A 38 -0.69 -7.62 0.62
CA ILE A 38 -2.11 -7.92 0.35
C ILE A 38 -2.75 -8.72 1.49
N VAL A 39 -2.01 -9.62 2.13
CA VAL A 39 -2.51 -10.43 3.25
C VAL A 39 -2.48 -9.67 4.57
N SER A 40 -1.50 -8.80 4.78
CA SER A 40 -1.33 -8.05 6.04
C SER A 40 -2.17 -6.78 6.08
N GLU A 41 -2.57 -6.23 4.93
CA GLU A 41 -3.64 -5.22 4.88
C GLU A 41 -4.97 -5.90 5.22
N ASP A 42 -5.27 -5.95 6.53
CA ASP A 42 -6.58 -6.39 7.01
C ASP A 42 -7.66 -5.55 6.29
N PRO A 43 -8.66 -6.18 5.61
CA PRO A 43 -9.71 -5.44 4.91
C PRO A 43 -10.40 -4.41 5.80
N GLU A 44 -10.49 -4.70 7.11
CA GLU A 44 -11.03 -3.80 8.13
C GLU A 44 -10.19 -2.52 8.29
N ALA A 45 -8.86 -2.63 8.33
CA ALA A 45 -7.96 -1.47 8.43
C ALA A 45 -8.06 -0.57 7.19
N LYS A 46 -8.29 -1.16 6.01
CA LYS A 46 -8.52 -0.42 4.77
C LYS A 46 -9.84 0.33 4.78
N GLN A 47 -10.89 -0.30 5.32
CA GLN A 47 -12.20 0.34 5.44
C GLN A 47 -12.20 1.47 6.47
N GLU A 48 -11.62 1.25 7.65
CA GLU A 48 -11.44 2.28 8.67
C GLU A 48 -10.61 3.48 8.15
N TYR A 49 -9.56 3.20 7.37
CA TYR A 49 -8.74 4.23 6.73
C TYR A 49 -9.55 5.05 5.70
N LEU A 50 -10.37 4.39 4.87
CA LEU A 50 -11.24 5.05 3.91
C LEU A 50 -12.31 5.90 4.61
N GLU A 51 -12.88 5.42 5.71
CA GLU A 51 -13.84 6.17 6.52
C GLU A 51 -13.19 7.38 7.19
N LYS A 52 -11.97 7.25 7.71
CA LYS A 52 -11.18 8.39 8.22
C LYS A 52 -10.94 9.44 7.14
N LEU A 53 -10.58 9.03 5.93
CA LEU A 53 -10.40 9.94 4.80
C LEU A 53 -11.69 10.66 4.40
N ASP A 54 -12.82 9.96 4.39
CA ASP A 54 -14.11 10.55 4.04
C ASP A 54 -14.60 11.54 5.11
N ASN A 55 -14.41 11.21 6.38
CA ASN A 55 -14.65 12.11 7.51
C ASN A 55 -13.78 13.36 7.45
N ILE A 56 -12.52 13.22 7.02
CA ILE A 56 -11.66 14.37 6.78
C ILE A 56 -12.20 15.20 5.62
N ARG A 57 -12.51 14.58 4.48
CA ARG A 57 -12.95 15.29 3.28
C ARG A 57 -14.25 16.07 3.47
N ASN A 58 -15.19 15.50 4.22
CA ASN A 58 -16.49 16.10 4.51
C ASN A 58 -16.49 16.91 5.82
N GLY A 59 -15.38 16.90 6.55
CA GLY A 59 -15.22 17.58 7.83
C GLY A 59 -15.13 19.10 7.67
N LYS A 60 -15.82 19.82 8.56
CA LYS A 60 -15.66 21.28 8.67
C LYS A 60 -14.48 21.59 9.57
N PHE A 61 -13.31 21.83 8.98
CA PHE A 61 -12.12 22.21 9.73
C PHE A 61 -12.12 23.68 10.09
N VAL A 62 -11.71 23.95 11.33
CA VAL A 62 -11.47 25.31 11.81
C VAL A 62 -9.97 25.55 11.75
N ARG A 63 -9.55 26.69 11.20
CA ARG A 63 -8.14 27.06 11.21
C ARG A 63 -7.69 27.28 12.64
N VAL A 64 -6.62 26.59 13.03
CA VAL A 64 -6.00 26.70 14.35
C VAL A 64 -4.61 27.30 14.15
N ASN A 65 -4.33 28.42 14.83
CA ASN A 65 -3.02 29.09 14.75
C ASN A 65 -2.04 28.54 15.80
N ASP A 66 -2.54 28.13 16.97
CA ASP A 66 -1.78 27.43 18.00
C ASP A 66 -2.62 26.26 18.55
N PHE A 67 -2.09 25.05 18.47
CA PHE A 67 -2.78 23.83 18.91
C PHE A 67 -2.77 23.70 20.44
N SER A 68 -1.73 24.23 21.10
CA SER A 68 -1.56 24.19 22.55
C SER A 68 -2.60 25.06 23.25
N GLU A 69 -2.94 26.21 22.65
CA GLU A 69 -3.97 27.10 23.16
C GLU A 69 -5.39 26.52 23.01
N ARG A 70 -5.62 25.70 21.97
CA ARG A 70 -6.96 25.18 21.63
C ARG A 70 -7.28 23.81 22.23
N TYR A 71 -6.28 22.96 22.43
CA TYR A 71 -6.46 21.57 22.85
C TYR A 71 -5.56 21.18 24.04
N GLY A 72 -4.94 22.15 24.71
CA GLY A 72 -4.12 21.97 25.90
C GLY A 72 -4.84 21.28 27.04
#